data_AF-A0A0S8AER2-F1
#
_entry.id   AF-A0A0S8AER2-F1
#
_cell.length_a   1.000
_cell.length_b   1.000
_cell.length_c   1.000
_cell.angle_alpha   90.00
_cell.angle_beta   90.00
_cell.angle_gamma   90.00
#
_symmetry.space_group_name_H-M   'P 1'
#
loop_
_entity.id
_entity.type
_entity.pdbx_description
1 polymer ?
#
loop_
_entity_poly.entity_id
_entity_poly.type
_entity_poly.pdbx_seq_one_letter_code
_entity_poly.pdbx_strand_id
1 'polypeptide(L)' 'MDDARDIECTGGRRFTIRRFPDGTVGVFDTSGRMFVGWPETTVFGSRPLHEGSDADWCALLGRIRKIA' A
#
# COMPACT_ATOMS: atom_id res chain seq x y z
N MET A 1 -0.90 -16.51 0.74
CA MET A 1 -0.92 -15.97 2.11
C MET A 1 -1.69 -14.67 2.08
N ASP A 2 -2.54 -14.44 3.06
CA ASP A 2 -3.09 -13.11 3.33
C ASP A 2 -2.09 -12.43 4.28
N ASP A 3 -1.45 -11.35 3.83
CA ASP A 3 -0.45 -10.60 4.60
C ASP A 3 -0.77 -9.11 4.49
N ALA A 4 -0.66 -8.38 5.59
CA ALA A 4 -1.04 -6.98 5.63
C ALA A 4 -0.06 -6.17 6.46
N ARG A 5 0.16 -4.92 6.06
CA ARG A 5 0.94 -3.93 6.80
C ARG A 5 0.21 -2.60 6.84
N ASP A 6 0.12 -2.05 8.04
CA ASP A 6 -0.31 -0.68 8.27
C ASP A 6 0.88 0.27 8.22
N ILE A 7 0.67 1.43 7.60
CA ILE A 7 1.71 2.42 7.32
C ILE A 7 1.17 3.79 7.71
N GLU A 8 1.91 4.48 8.59
CA GLU A 8 1.57 5.84 9.00
C GLU A 8 2.49 6.86 8.31
N CYS A 9 1.90 7.66 7.43
CA CYS A 9 2.58 8.72 6.73
C CYS A 9 2.43 10.07 7.43
N THR A 10 3.42 10.92 7.21
CA THR A 10 3.44 12.30 7.67
C THR A 10 2.17 13.03 7.24
N GLY A 11 1.61 13.84 8.14
CA GLY A 11 0.31 14.50 7.93
C GLY A 11 -0.90 13.64 8.29
N GLY A 12 -0.71 12.56 9.06
CA GLY A 12 -1.79 11.73 9.61
C GLY A 12 -2.46 10.81 8.59
N ARG A 13 -1.86 10.63 7.41
CA ARG A 13 -2.37 9.73 6.38
C ARG A 13 -1.97 8.31 6.73
N ARG A 14 -2.94 7.42 6.89
CA ARG A 14 -2.70 5.99 7.12
C ARG A 14 -3.17 5.15 5.95
N PHE A 15 -2.41 4.10 5.67
CA PHE A 15 -2.70 3.14 4.62
C PHE A 15 -2.52 1.72 5.14
N THR A 16 -3.35 0.81 4.63
CA THR A 16 -3.13 -0.62 4.80
C THR A 16 -2.78 -1.21 3.45
N ILE A 17 -1.63 -1.87 3.36
CA ILE A 17 -1.25 -2.64 2.19
C ILE A 17 -1.55 -4.10 2.47
N ARG A 18 -2.34 -4.75 1.61
CA ARG A 18 -2.72 -6.16 1.74
C ARG A 18 -2.28 -6.95 0.52
N ARG A 19 -1.68 -8.10 0.77
CA ARG A 19 -1.37 -9.13 -0.22
C ARG A 19 -2.39 -10.24 -0.12
N PHE A 20 -2.97 -10.57 -1.26
CA PHE A 20 -3.94 -11.64 -1.39
C PHE A 20 -3.26 -12.95 -1.79
N PRO A 21 -3.89 -14.11 -1.54
CA PRO A 21 -3.32 -15.42 -1.88
C PRO A 21 -3.03 -15.63 -3.37
N ASP A 22 -3.72 -14.90 -4.26
CA ASP A 22 -3.52 -14.93 -5.70
C ASP A 22 -2.31 -14.08 -6.17
N GLY A 23 -1.61 -13.42 -5.23
CA GLY A 23 -0.48 -12.54 -5.52
C GLY A 23 -0.88 -11.09 -5.79
N THR A 24 -2.17 -10.78 -5.78
CA THR A 24 -2.67 -9.40 -5.92
C THR A 24 -2.27 -8.57 -4.69
N VAL A 25 -1.94 -7.30 -4.91
CA VAL A 25 -1.66 -6.34 -3.84
C VAL A 25 -2.66 -5.20 -3.91
N GLY A 26 -3.30 -4.88 -2.79
CA GLY A 26 -4.22 -3.76 -2.64
C GLY A 26 -3.76 -2.77 -1.58
N VAL A 27 -4.07 -1.50 -1.78
CA VAL A 27 -3.85 -0.42 -0.80
C VAL A 27 -5.19 0.17 -0.40
N PHE A 28 -5.41 0.33 0.89
CA PHE A 28 -6.67 0.79 1.48
C PHE A 28 -6.45 2.05 2.31
N ASP A 29 -7.40 2.98 2.32
CA ASP A 29 -7.44 4.07 3.31
C ASP A 29 -8.02 3.58 4.65
N THR A 30 -8.00 4.46 5.65
CA THR A 30 -8.58 4.20 6.97
C THR A 30 -10.08 3.92 6.97
N SER A 31 -10.78 4.25 5.89
CA SER A 31 -12.22 3.96 5.72
C SER A 31 -12.44 2.62 5.01
N GLY A 32 -11.38 1.86 4.73
CA GLY A 32 -11.44 0.61 3.98
C GLY A 32 -11.67 0.81 2.48
N ARG A 33 -11.59 2.04 1.97
CA ARG A 33 -11.71 2.29 0.53
C ARG A 33 -10.40 1.92 -0.14
N MET A 34 -10.49 1.04 -1.13
CA MET A 34 -9.34 0.65 -1.93
C MET A 34 -8.95 1.82 -2.85
N PHE A 35 -7.65 2.14 -2.90
CA PHE A 35 -7.11 3.03 -3.91
C PHE A 35 -6.97 2.24 -5.22
N VAL A 36 -7.87 2.53 -6.16
CA VAL A 36 -7.85 1.98 -7.52
C VAL A 36 -6.98 2.90 -8.39
N GLY A 37 -6.27 2.37 -9.40
CA GLY A 37 -5.17 3.07 -10.11
C GLY A 37 -3.80 2.40 -9.89
N TRP A 38 -3.79 1.39 -9.03
CA TRP A 38 -2.88 0.25 -9.12
C TRP A 38 -3.34 -0.67 -10.26
N PRO A 39 -2.47 -1.18 -11.16
CA PRO A 39 -1.05 -1.44 -10.96
C PRO A 39 -0.15 -0.84 -12.07
N GLU A 40 0.86 -0.05 -11.73
CA GLU A 40 2.00 0.11 -12.65
C GLU A 40 3.30 -0.13 -11.88
N THR A 41 3.99 -1.19 -12.30
CA THR A 41 5.29 -1.68 -11.84
C THR A 41 5.23 -2.53 -10.56
N THR A 42 5.36 -3.85 -10.73
CA THR A 42 6.44 -4.72 -10.18
C THR A 42 7.20 -4.36 -8.88
N VAL A 43 7.24 -3.11 -8.44
CA VAL A 43 7.98 -2.59 -7.27
C VAL A 43 7.53 -3.22 -5.95
N PHE A 44 6.24 -3.58 -5.84
CA PHE A 44 5.69 -4.16 -4.61
C PHE A 44 5.39 -5.65 -4.69
N GLY A 45 5.43 -6.27 -5.87
CA GLY A 45 5.23 -7.72 -5.99
C GLY A 45 6.36 -8.51 -5.33
N SER A 46 7.59 -7.99 -5.40
CA SER A 46 8.80 -8.63 -4.88
C SER A 46 9.29 -8.07 -3.54
N ARG A 47 8.97 -6.81 -3.19
CA ARG A 47 9.45 -6.18 -1.94
C ARG A 47 8.73 -6.75 -0.72
N PRO A 48 9.40 -7.31 0.29
CA PRO A 48 8.73 -7.79 1.50
C PRO A 48 7.92 -6.68 2.17
N LEU A 49 6.65 -6.94 2.52
CA LEU A 49 5.77 -5.92 3.10
C LEU A 49 6.37 -5.31 4.35
N HIS A 50 7.01 -6.12 5.19
CA HIS A 50 7.56 -5.73 6.49
C HIS A 50 8.99 -5.19 6.41
N GLU A 51 9.57 -5.03 5.21
CA GLU A 51 10.90 -4.44 5.03
C GLU A 51 10.82 -2.93 4.69
N GLY A 52 11.79 -2.18 5.21
CA GLY A 52 11.89 -0.73 5.03
C GLY A 52 11.02 0.08 5.98
N SER A 53 11.33 1.38 6.07
CA SER A 53 10.67 2.30 6.99
C SER A 53 9.33 2.78 6.45
N ASP A 54 8.43 3.23 7.33
CA ASP A 54 7.17 3.84 6.92
C ASP A 54 7.41 5.04 5.99
N ALA A 55 8.48 5.81 6.20
CA ALA A 55 8.86 6.91 5.30
C ALA A 55 9.11 6.45 3.86
N ASP A 56 9.81 5.32 3.67
CA ASP A 56 10.07 4.74 2.35
C ASP A 56 8.77 4.32 1.66
N TRP A 57 7.87 3.70 2.43
CA TRP A 57 6.56 3.30 1.94
C TRP A 57 5.69 4.52 1.60
N CYS A 58 5.71 5.54 2.44
CA CYS A 58 4.99 6.79 2.21
C CYS A 58 5.47 7.53 0.96
N ALA A 59 6.75 7.46 0.61
CA ALA A 59 7.25 8.00 -0.65
C ALA A 59 6.65 7.29 -1.87
N LEU A 60 6.45 5.97 -1.77
CA LEU A 60 5.82 5.18 -2.84
C LEU A 60 4.30 5.40 -2.87
N LEU A 61 3.66 5.41 -1.70
CA LEU A 61 2.22 5.64 -1.55
C LEU A 61 1.81 7.07 -1.92
N GLY A 62 2.72 8.05 -1.76
CA GLY A 62 2.52 9.44 -2.16
C GLY A 62 2.32 9.64 -3.66
N ARG A 63 2.69 8.63 -4.48
CA ARG A 63 2.47 8.63 -5.93
C ARG A 63 1.09 8.12 -6.35
N ILE A 64 0.33 7.54 -5.41
CA ILE A 64 -1.00 6.98 -5.67
C ILE A 64 -2.04 8.11 -5.64
N ARG A 65 -2.89 8.20 -6.68
CA ARG A 65 -4.06 9.08 -6.69
C ARG A 65 -5.29 8.33 -6.16
N LYS A 66 -6.10 9.02 -5.35
CA LYS A 66 -7.43 8.54 -4.92
C LYS A 66 -8.37 8.58 -6.13
N ILE A 67 -9.06 7.49 -6.43
CA ILE A 67 -10.24 7.55 -7.30
C ILE A 67 -11.42 7.98 -6.41
N ALA A 68 -12.06 9.08 -6.80
CA ALA A 68 -13.21 9.67 -6.12
C ALA A 68 -14.42 8.74 -6.17
#